data_AF-A0A6J4U853-F1
#
_entry.id   AF-A0A6J4U853-F1
#
_cell.length_a   1.000
_cell.length_b   1.000
_cell.length_c   1.000
_cell.angle_alpha   90.00
_cell.angle_beta   90.00
_cell.angle_gamma   90.00
#
_symmetry.space_group_name_H-M   'P 1'
#
loop_
_entity.id
_entity.type
_entity.pdbx_description
1 polymer ?
#
loop_
_entity_poly.entity_id
_entity_poly.type
_entity_poly.pdbx_seq_one_letter_code
_entity_poly.pdbx_strand_id
1 'polypeptide(L)'
;MKPARGCDATGRRTVTARTGVCGPYGEETRIDMSRTSTLTTCCIATLALTGVGDADAHPNGEPPGTSCRGHHSARYCETRALRRQIPRTRVKAVRHARTLLRDDPRAARLHWRLGALRREARFWRNLHRRLARLADTPWSARIVRWEAFMCIHRHEGPWTARTGNGYYGGLQMDLSFQRAYGRDFLRRWGTADRWPPAAQVVVADRAYRAGRGFTPWPNTARACGLL
;
A
#
# COMPACT_ATOMS: atom_id res chain seq x y z
N MET A 1 29.47 29.64 16.28
CA MET A 1 29.07 28.46 15.46
C MET A 1 29.75 28.58 14.10
N LYS A 2 30.59 27.61 13.71
CA LYS A 2 31.26 27.60 12.41
C LYS A 2 30.31 27.00 11.35
N PRO A 3 30.22 27.57 10.12
CA PRO A 3 29.37 27.02 9.08
C PRO A 3 29.91 25.68 8.56
N ALA A 4 29.01 24.75 8.27
CA ALA A 4 29.33 23.48 7.61
C ALA A 4 29.87 23.77 6.20
N ARG A 5 30.99 23.15 5.82
CA ARG A 5 31.58 23.31 4.49
C ARG A 5 30.67 22.61 3.47
N GLY A 6 30.09 23.34 2.51
CA GLY A 6 29.57 22.73 1.27
C GLY A 6 28.29 23.29 0.63
N CYS A 7 27.43 24.01 1.35
CA CYS A 7 26.27 24.72 0.75
C CYS A 7 26.33 26.21 1.19
N ASP A 8 26.06 27.15 0.29
CA ASP A 8 25.96 28.57 0.62
C ASP A 8 24.61 28.93 1.28
N ALA A 9 24.47 30.17 1.76
CA ALA A 9 23.25 30.67 2.43
C ALA A 9 22.00 30.67 1.53
N THR A 10 22.16 30.42 0.23
CA THR A 10 21.06 30.32 -0.76
C THR A 10 20.76 28.88 -1.18
N GLY A 11 21.39 27.88 -0.54
CA GLY A 11 21.16 26.46 -0.82
C GLY A 11 21.86 25.96 -2.08
N ARG A 12 22.82 26.71 -2.63
CA ARG A 12 23.59 26.31 -3.82
C ARG A 12 24.89 25.62 -3.39
N ARG A 13 25.25 24.54 -4.09
CA ARG A 13 26.45 23.74 -3.78
C ARG A 13 27.72 24.47 -4.20
N THR A 14 28.74 24.44 -3.35
CA THR A 14 30.11 24.80 -3.74
C THR A 14 30.82 23.60 -4.38
N VAL A 15 31.76 23.86 -5.29
CA VAL A 15 32.42 22.92 -6.24
C VAL A 15 33.06 21.67 -5.61
N THR A 16 33.23 21.63 -4.29
CA THR A 16 33.95 20.56 -3.56
C THR A 16 33.07 19.43 -2.99
N ALA A 17 31.74 19.43 -3.15
CA ALA A 17 30.87 18.42 -2.55
C ALA A 17 30.64 17.17 -3.45
N ARG A 18 31.23 16.03 -3.09
CA ARG A 18 30.90 14.70 -3.66
C ARG A 18 29.59 14.17 -3.05
N THR A 19 28.61 13.96 -3.93
CA THR A 19 27.39 13.13 -3.75
C THR A 19 26.51 13.42 -2.52
N GLY A 20 25.60 14.39 -2.65
CA GLY A 20 24.44 14.56 -1.74
C GLY A 20 23.56 15.75 -2.15
N VAL A 21 22.22 15.63 -2.16
CA VAL A 21 21.28 16.71 -2.50
C VAL A 21 21.06 17.62 -1.29
N CYS A 22 21.35 18.93 -1.38
CA CYS A 22 21.00 19.89 -0.31
C CYS A 22 19.44 19.94 -0.24
N GLY A 23 18.84 19.54 0.88
CA GLY A 23 17.40 19.65 1.13
C GLY A 23 17.00 21.06 1.57
N PRO A 24 15.72 21.45 1.45
CA PRO A 24 15.26 22.83 1.72
C PRO A 24 15.26 23.24 3.20
N TYR A 25 15.56 22.31 4.13
CA TYR A 25 15.68 22.59 5.56
C TYR A 25 16.82 21.73 6.09
N GLY A 26 17.96 22.33 6.41
CA GLY A 26 19.22 21.63 6.74
C GLY A 26 19.19 20.80 8.03
N GLU A 27 18.48 19.67 8.02
CA GLU A 27 18.59 18.60 9.02
C GLU A 27 19.07 17.30 8.37
N GLU A 28 20.23 16.84 8.84
CA GLU A 28 20.87 15.60 8.45
C GLU A 28 20.27 14.44 9.25
N THR A 29 19.31 13.70 8.67
CA THR A 29 18.85 12.45 9.28
C THR A 29 19.95 11.39 9.17
N ARG A 30 20.66 11.14 10.27
CA ARG A 30 21.51 9.96 10.44
C ARG A 30 20.66 8.69 10.32
N ILE A 31 20.84 7.96 9.22
CA ILE A 31 20.42 6.58 9.11
C ILE A 31 21.62 5.72 9.53
N ASP A 32 21.53 5.10 10.70
CA ASP A 32 22.47 4.06 11.14
C ASP A 32 22.23 2.79 10.31
N MET A 33 23.12 2.54 9.35
CA MET A 33 23.19 1.31 8.56
C MET A 33 24.41 0.48 8.98
N SER A 34 24.47 0.07 10.25
CA SER A 34 25.40 -0.97 10.69
C SER A 34 24.69 -2.33 10.77
N ARG A 35 24.60 -3.01 9.61
CA ARG A 35 24.58 -4.49 9.42
C ARG A 35 23.95 -4.81 8.07
N THR A 36 24.81 -5.03 7.07
CA THR A 36 24.93 -6.31 6.36
C THR A 36 25.91 -6.14 5.20
N SER A 37 26.99 -6.91 5.27
CA SER A 37 27.80 -7.40 4.15
C SER A 37 26.89 -7.71 2.94
N THR A 38 27.25 -7.47 1.68
CA THR A 38 28.46 -7.89 0.97
C THR A 38 28.43 -7.27 -0.43
N LEU A 39 29.62 -6.90 -0.93
CA LEU A 39 30.09 -6.91 -2.32
C LEU A 39 29.43 -5.97 -3.34
N THR A 40 30.24 -5.12 -3.99
CA THR A 40 30.53 -5.18 -5.44
C THR A 40 31.50 -4.06 -5.85
N THR A 41 32.72 -4.42 -6.27
CA THR A 41 33.57 -3.62 -7.19
C THR A 41 34.39 -4.64 -7.99
N CYS A 42 33.98 -5.02 -9.20
CA CYS A 42 34.32 -4.39 -10.48
C CYS A 42 35.84 -4.35 -10.76
N CYS A 43 36.36 -5.42 -11.38
CA CYS A 43 37.60 -5.38 -12.15
C CYS A 43 37.28 -5.86 -13.58
N ILE A 44 37.54 -4.97 -14.52
CA ILE A 44 37.50 -5.20 -15.96
C ILE A 44 38.79 -5.95 -16.34
N ALA A 45 38.67 -7.09 -17.00
CA ALA A 45 39.76 -7.70 -17.74
C ALA A 45 39.22 -8.31 -19.04
N THR A 46 39.55 -7.68 -20.15
CA THR A 46 39.40 -8.17 -21.53
C THR A 46 40.34 -9.34 -21.77
N LEU A 47 39.82 -10.46 -22.26
CA LEU A 47 40.57 -11.49 -22.99
C LEU A 47 39.64 -12.12 -24.04
N ALA A 48 40.05 -11.98 -25.29
CA ALA A 48 39.42 -12.60 -26.45
C ALA A 48 39.70 -14.11 -26.46
N LEU A 49 38.69 -14.92 -26.78
CA LEU A 49 38.86 -16.26 -27.33
C LEU A 49 37.66 -16.60 -28.22
N THR A 50 37.99 -17.04 -29.42
CA THR A 50 37.13 -17.63 -30.46
C THR A 50 36.48 -18.93 -30.00
N GLY A 51 35.25 -19.20 -30.44
CA GLY A 51 34.62 -20.51 -30.28
C GLY A 51 33.19 -20.54 -30.81
N VAL A 52 33.04 -21.02 -32.04
CA VAL A 52 31.78 -21.41 -32.68
C VAL A 52 31.10 -22.52 -31.86
N GLY A 53 29.78 -22.43 -31.73
CA GLY A 53 28.96 -23.48 -31.12
C GLY A 53 27.49 -23.06 -31.06
N ASP A 54 26.81 -23.19 -32.20
CA ASP A 54 25.35 -23.23 -32.26
C ASP A 54 24.85 -24.34 -31.31
N ALA A 55 24.12 -23.93 -30.27
CA ALA A 55 23.35 -24.84 -29.44
C ALA A 55 21.88 -24.62 -29.76
N ASP A 56 21.32 -25.63 -30.43
CA ASP A 56 19.95 -25.73 -30.91
C ASP A 56 18.91 -25.21 -29.91
N ALA A 57 18.20 -24.17 -30.34
CA ALA A 57 16.95 -23.74 -29.72
C ALA A 57 15.85 -24.77 -30.01
N HIS A 58 15.66 -25.71 -29.08
CA HIS A 58 14.54 -26.65 -29.14
C HIS A 58 13.22 -25.93 -28.84
N PRO A 59 12.22 -25.92 -29.75
CA PRO A 59 11.00 -25.14 -29.57
C PRO A 59 9.94 -25.98 -28.88
N ASN A 60 10.05 -26.18 -27.56
CA ASN A 60 8.95 -26.74 -26.77
C ASN A 60 8.88 -26.04 -25.41
N GLY A 61 8.57 -24.75 -25.46
CA GLY A 61 8.14 -23.99 -24.28
C GLY A 61 6.73 -24.39 -23.89
N GLU A 62 6.57 -25.59 -23.32
CA GLU A 62 5.34 -25.95 -22.62
C GLU A 62 5.22 -25.02 -21.40
N PRO A 63 4.12 -24.25 -21.26
CA PRO A 63 3.98 -23.31 -20.15
C PRO A 63 4.02 -24.08 -18.82
N PRO A 64 4.50 -23.49 -17.71
CA PRO A 64 4.63 -24.17 -16.43
C PRO A 64 3.25 -24.46 -15.81
N GLY A 65 2.60 -25.51 -16.31
CA GLY A 65 1.35 -26.06 -15.84
C GLY A 65 1.64 -27.29 -14.99
N THR A 66 1.90 -27.08 -13.70
CA THR A 66 1.61 -28.04 -12.61
C THR A 66 1.73 -29.53 -13.01
N SER A 67 2.90 -30.00 -13.43
CA SER A 67 3.02 -31.43 -13.71
C SER A 67 3.01 -32.20 -12.39
N CYS A 68 1.93 -32.93 -12.15
CA CYS A 68 2.03 -34.10 -11.31
C CYS A 68 3.02 -35.04 -11.99
N ARG A 69 4.19 -35.22 -11.42
CA ARG A 69 5.07 -36.32 -11.84
C ARG A 69 4.48 -37.63 -11.29
N GLY A 70 4.25 -38.62 -12.16
CA GLY A 70 3.77 -39.98 -11.82
C GLY A 70 2.44 -40.41 -12.45
N HIS A 71 2.01 -41.64 -12.17
CA HIS A 71 0.78 -42.28 -12.68
C HIS A 71 -0.52 -41.75 -12.02
N HIS A 72 -0.66 -40.44 -11.86
CA HIS A 72 -1.87 -39.85 -11.27
C HIS A 72 -2.87 -39.43 -12.35
N SER A 73 -4.17 -39.62 -12.10
CA SER A 73 -5.21 -39.17 -13.03
C SER A 73 -5.27 -37.64 -13.16
N ALA A 74 -5.62 -37.14 -14.34
CA ALA A 74 -5.79 -35.70 -14.59
C ALA A 74 -6.74 -35.04 -13.57
N ARG A 75 -7.81 -35.75 -13.20
CA ARG A 75 -8.79 -35.30 -12.18
C ARG A 75 -8.16 -35.12 -10.80
N TYR A 76 -7.29 -36.04 -10.38
CA TYR A 76 -6.57 -35.93 -9.11
C TYR A 76 -5.65 -34.71 -9.12
N CYS A 77 -4.89 -34.55 -10.20
CA CYS A 77 -3.94 -33.46 -10.36
C CYS A 77 -4.58 -32.09 -10.34
N GLU A 78 -5.67 -31.92 -11.09
CA GLU A 78 -6.42 -30.67 -11.07
C GLU A 78 -7.01 -30.39 -9.69
N THR A 79 -7.57 -31.40 -9.01
CA THR A 79 -8.10 -31.26 -7.65
C THR A 79 -7.02 -30.76 -6.68
N ARG A 80 -5.82 -31.35 -6.73
CA ARG A 80 -4.67 -30.95 -5.90
C ARG A 80 -4.21 -29.53 -6.24
N ALA A 81 -4.15 -29.19 -7.52
CA ALA A 81 -3.78 -27.85 -7.98
C ALA A 81 -4.76 -26.78 -7.46
N LEU A 82 -6.07 -27.01 -7.61
CA LEU A 82 -7.12 -26.09 -7.16
C LEU A 82 -7.11 -25.92 -5.64
N ARG A 83 -6.95 -27.02 -4.89
CA ARG A 83 -6.85 -26.97 -3.41
C ARG A 83 -5.65 -26.17 -2.92
N ARG A 84 -4.54 -26.15 -3.67
CA ARG A 84 -3.37 -25.30 -3.38
C ARG A 84 -3.58 -23.84 -3.82
N GLN A 85 -4.24 -23.63 -4.96
CA GLN A 85 -4.45 -22.31 -5.55
C GLN A 85 -5.43 -21.45 -4.75
N ILE A 86 -6.54 -22.04 -4.28
CA ILE A 86 -7.63 -21.32 -3.61
C ILE A 86 -7.14 -20.55 -2.38
N PRO A 87 -6.46 -21.16 -1.39
CA PRO A 87 -5.97 -20.43 -0.21
C PRO A 87 -4.97 -19.32 -0.57
N ARG A 88 -4.05 -19.59 -1.51
CA ARG A 88 -3.05 -18.61 -1.96
C ARG A 88 -3.71 -17.37 -2.56
N THR A 89 -4.70 -17.58 -3.42
CA THR A 89 -5.40 -16.48 -4.09
C THR A 89 -6.31 -15.74 -3.11
N ARG A 90 -6.91 -16.44 -2.15
CA ARG A 90 -7.65 -15.82 -1.04
C ARG A 90 -6.76 -14.88 -0.23
N VAL A 91 -5.56 -15.32 0.19
CA VAL A 91 -4.65 -14.48 0.98
C VAL A 91 -4.32 -13.19 0.24
N LYS A 92 -4.05 -13.26 -1.08
CA LYS A 92 -3.85 -12.08 -1.91
C LYS A 92 -5.09 -11.17 -1.94
N ALA A 93 -6.27 -11.74 -2.16
CA ALA A 93 -7.53 -10.98 -2.16
C ALA A 93 -7.80 -10.28 -0.82
N VAL A 94 -7.59 -10.96 0.31
CA VAL A 94 -7.74 -10.40 1.66
C VAL A 94 -6.77 -9.25 1.89
N ARG A 95 -5.50 -9.39 1.46
CA ARG A 95 -4.50 -8.32 1.55
C ARG A 95 -4.98 -7.05 0.84
N HIS A 96 -5.42 -7.17 -0.41
CA HIS A 96 -5.94 -6.01 -1.15
C HIS A 96 -7.23 -5.44 -0.53
N ALA A 97 -8.13 -6.29 -0.01
CA ALA A 97 -9.32 -5.82 0.68
C ALA A 97 -8.98 -4.93 1.89
N ARG A 98 -7.97 -5.32 2.68
CA ARG A 98 -7.49 -4.53 3.83
C ARG A 98 -6.85 -3.22 3.42
N THR A 99 -6.02 -3.21 2.38
CA THR A 99 -5.49 -1.96 1.79
C THR A 99 -6.59 -1.00 1.35
N LEU A 100 -7.72 -1.55 0.88
CA LEU A 100 -8.90 -0.80 0.48
C LEU A 100 -9.85 -0.45 1.64
N LEU A 101 -9.44 -0.68 2.89
CA LEU A 101 -10.24 -0.47 4.10
C LEU A 101 -11.59 -1.20 4.08
N ARG A 102 -11.66 -2.35 3.40
CA ARG A 102 -12.87 -3.20 3.34
C ARG A 102 -12.86 -4.24 4.44
N ASP A 103 -14.03 -4.85 4.66
CA ASP A 103 -14.13 -6.08 5.44
C ASP A 103 -13.42 -7.24 4.76
N ASP A 104 -12.93 -8.17 5.57
CA ASP A 104 -12.26 -9.36 5.08
C ASP A 104 -13.26 -10.23 4.29
N PRO A 105 -12.94 -10.62 3.04
CA PRO A 105 -13.76 -11.56 2.29
C PRO A 105 -13.95 -12.89 3.04
N ARG A 106 -15.07 -13.57 2.74
CA ARG A 106 -15.44 -14.86 3.35
C ARG A 106 -14.32 -15.91 3.38
N ALA A 107 -14.46 -16.92 4.21
CA ALA A 107 -13.58 -18.10 4.15
C ALA A 107 -13.68 -18.81 2.78
N ALA A 108 -12.57 -19.39 2.34
CA ALA A 108 -12.56 -20.26 1.16
C ALA A 108 -13.25 -21.59 1.47
N ARG A 109 -14.00 -22.13 0.50
CA ARG A 109 -14.75 -23.38 0.64
C ARG A 109 -14.08 -24.49 -0.17
N LEU A 110 -13.42 -25.42 0.50
CA LEU A 110 -12.74 -26.56 -0.13
C LEU A 110 -13.68 -27.76 -0.24
N HIS A 111 -14.39 -27.86 -1.36
CA HIS A 111 -15.32 -28.96 -1.61
C HIS A 111 -14.63 -30.24 -2.08
N TRP A 112 -15.32 -31.38 -1.95
CA TRP A 112 -14.90 -32.67 -2.53
C TRP A 112 -15.21 -32.75 -4.04
N ARG A 113 -16.26 -32.07 -4.51
CA ARG A 113 -16.64 -32.02 -5.94
C ARG A 113 -15.70 -31.12 -6.71
N LEU A 114 -15.05 -31.66 -7.74
CA LEU A 114 -14.14 -30.89 -8.62
C LEU A 114 -14.83 -29.67 -9.25
N GLY A 115 -16.08 -29.81 -9.71
CA GLY A 115 -16.85 -28.68 -10.26
C GLY A 115 -17.05 -27.53 -9.25
N ALA A 116 -17.22 -27.85 -7.97
CA ALA A 116 -17.32 -26.83 -6.92
C ALA A 116 -15.97 -26.18 -6.61
N LEU A 117 -14.87 -26.94 -6.60
CA LEU A 117 -13.52 -26.39 -6.48
C LEU A 117 -13.17 -25.46 -7.64
N ARG A 118 -13.52 -25.82 -8.88
CA ARG A 118 -13.33 -24.96 -10.06
C ARG A 118 -14.06 -23.63 -9.93
N ARG A 119 -15.33 -23.64 -9.45
CA ARG A 119 -16.11 -22.42 -9.18
C ARG A 119 -15.46 -21.58 -8.10
N GLU A 120 -15.04 -22.19 -7.00
CA GLU A 120 -14.38 -21.51 -5.89
C GLU A 120 -13.06 -20.87 -6.35
N ALA A 121 -12.23 -21.58 -7.11
CA ALA A 121 -10.99 -21.04 -7.66
C ALA A 121 -11.23 -19.88 -8.64
N ARG A 122 -12.26 -19.95 -9.50
CA ARG A 122 -12.65 -18.82 -10.36
C ARG A 122 -13.10 -17.61 -9.55
N PHE A 123 -13.94 -17.82 -8.53
CA PHE A 123 -14.38 -16.76 -7.63
C PHE A 123 -13.19 -16.03 -7.02
N TRP A 124 -12.24 -16.76 -6.41
CA TRP A 124 -11.08 -16.15 -5.77
C TRP A 124 -10.15 -15.44 -6.76
N ARG A 125 -9.92 -16.02 -7.95
CA ARG A 125 -9.13 -15.36 -9.00
C ARG A 125 -9.76 -14.05 -9.46
N ASN A 126 -11.07 -14.02 -9.64
CA ASN A 126 -11.78 -12.84 -10.11
C ASN A 126 -11.82 -11.76 -9.03
N LEU A 127 -12.10 -12.15 -7.78
CA LEU A 127 -12.09 -11.23 -6.65
C LEU A 127 -10.70 -10.63 -6.42
N HIS A 128 -9.65 -11.46 -6.41
CA HIS A 128 -8.27 -10.98 -6.29
C HIS A 128 -7.94 -9.96 -7.39
N ARG A 129 -8.20 -10.28 -8.66
CA ARG A 129 -7.91 -9.37 -9.79
C ARG A 129 -8.68 -8.06 -9.68
N ARG A 130 -9.95 -8.10 -9.29
CA ARG A 130 -10.76 -6.89 -9.08
C ARG A 130 -10.20 -6.02 -7.96
N LEU A 131 -9.88 -6.63 -6.82
CA LEU A 131 -9.36 -5.89 -5.66
C LEU A 131 -7.94 -5.37 -5.90
N ALA A 132 -7.09 -6.10 -6.64
CA ALA A 132 -5.77 -5.63 -7.03
C ALA A 132 -5.86 -4.35 -7.85
N ARG A 133 -6.65 -4.34 -8.94
CA ARG A 133 -6.86 -3.14 -9.77
C ARG A 133 -7.36 -1.94 -8.98
N LEU A 134 -8.27 -2.16 -8.03
CA LEU A 134 -8.78 -1.09 -7.17
C LEU A 134 -7.70 -0.59 -6.20
N ALA A 135 -6.85 -1.48 -5.69
CA ALA A 135 -5.77 -1.14 -4.77
C ALA A 135 -4.63 -0.40 -5.46
N ASP A 136 -4.44 -0.60 -6.76
CA ASP A 136 -3.46 0.14 -7.58
C ASP A 136 -3.91 1.61 -7.80
N THR A 137 -5.18 1.93 -7.55
CA THR A 137 -5.68 3.31 -7.62
C THR A 137 -5.38 4.05 -6.31
N PRO A 138 -4.66 5.20 -6.33
CA PRO A 138 -4.35 5.94 -5.12
C PRO A 138 -5.61 6.51 -4.46
N TRP A 139 -5.57 6.73 -3.14
CA TRP A 139 -6.73 7.25 -2.39
C TRP A 139 -7.19 8.63 -2.86
N SER A 140 -6.28 9.47 -3.34
CA SER A 140 -6.58 10.78 -3.92
C SER A 140 -7.50 10.72 -5.13
N ALA A 141 -7.37 9.67 -5.97
CA ALA A 141 -8.25 9.46 -7.11
C ALA A 141 -9.59 8.78 -6.72
N ARG A 142 -9.69 8.21 -5.51
CA ARG A 142 -10.86 7.46 -5.05
C ARG A 142 -11.83 8.31 -4.24
N ILE A 143 -11.33 9.35 -3.57
CA ILE A 143 -12.09 10.23 -2.70
C ILE A 143 -12.13 11.60 -3.36
N VAL A 144 -13.32 11.99 -3.85
CA VAL A 144 -13.50 13.25 -4.61
C VAL A 144 -12.97 14.47 -3.87
N ARG A 145 -13.13 14.50 -2.54
CA ARG A 145 -12.71 15.62 -1.67
C ARG A 145 -11.37 15.38 -0.98
N TRP A 146 -10.52 14.50 -1.52
CA TRP A 146 -9.23 14.19 -0.91
C TRP A 146 -8.41 15.44 -0.61
N GLU A 147 -8.21 16.31 -1.62
CA GLU A 147 -7.42 17.54 -1.47
C GLU A 147 -8.02 18.52 -0.46
N ALA A 148 -9.35 18.61 -0.38
CA ALA A 148 -10.03 19.46 0.60
C ALA A 148 -9.74 19.00 2.04
N PHE A 149 -9.83 17.69 2.31
CA PHE A 149 -9.50 17.15 3.63
C PHE A 149 -8.00 17.14 3.92
N MET A 150 -7.14 16.99 2.91
CA MET A 150 -5.70 17.19 3.08
C MET A 150 -5.38 18.64 3.46
N CYS A 151 -6.10 19.62 2.90
CA CYS A 151 -5.97 21.02 3.30
C CYS A 151 -6.34 21.22 4.76
N ILE A 152 -7.53 20.77 5.17
CA ILE A 152 -7.97 20.84 6.56
C ILE A 152 -6.93 20.21 7.49
N HIS A 153 -6.48 18.99 7.18
CA HIS A 153 -5.49 18.27 8.00
C HIS A 153 -4.21 19.09 8.25
N ARG A 154 -3.70 19.83 7.25
CA ARG A 154 -2.49 20.66 7.41
C ARG A 154 -2.61 21.74 8.50
N HIS A 155 -3.83 22.14 8.84
CA HIS A 155 -4.12 23.15 9.85
C HIS A 155 -4.65 22.56 11.18
N GLU A 156 -4.84 21.25 11.24
CA GLU A 156 -5.35 20.56 12.42
C GLU A 156 -4.17 19.91 13.18
N GLY A 157 -4.24 18.59 13.45
CA GLY A 157 -3.21 17.85 14.20
C GLY A 157 -2.48 16.81 13.36
N PRO A 158 -1.40 16.19 13.88
CA PRO A 158 -0.80 15.01 13.26
C PRO A 158 -1.80 13.84 13.20
N TRP A 159 -1.63 12.92 12.24
CA TRP A 159 -2.54 11.77 12.07
C TRP A 159 -2.73 10.92 13.33
N THR A 160 -1.73 10.90 14.22
CA THR A 160 -1.70 10.15 15.48
C THR A 160 -2.08 11.00 16.70
N ALA A 161 -2.62 12.21 16.50
CA ALA A 161 -2.94 13.14 17.59
C ALA A 161 -3.90 12.51 18.62
N ARG A 162 -3.47 12.54 19.90
CA ARG A 162 -4.23 12.12 21.07
C ARG A 162 -3.81 12.94 22.28
N THR A 163 -4.15 14.23 22.27
CA THR A 163 -3.67 15.22 23.25
C THR A 163 -4.47 15.25 24.56
N GLY A 164 -5.57 14.50 24.65
CA GLY A 164 -6.46 14.51 25.81
C GLY A 164 -7.59 15.54 25.74
N ASN A 165 -7.72 16.29 24.64
CA ASN A 165 -8.77 17.30 24.44
C ASN A 165 -10.12 16.75 23.94
N GLY A 166 -10.30 15.42 23.91
CA GLY A 166 -11.52 14.77 23.43
C GLY A 166 -11.61 14.55 21.90
N TYR A 167 -10.61 15.02 21.15
CA TYR A 167 -10.52 14.84 19.70
C TYR A 167 -9.35 13.92 19.35
N TYR A 168 -9.49 13.19 18.23
CA TYR A 168 -8.55 12.15 17.84
C TYR A 168 -8.16 12.26 16.36
N GLY A 169 -6.89 11.99 16.09
CA GLY A 169 -6.34 11.91 14.76
C GLY A 169 -6.16 13.28 14.07
N GLY A 170 -5.70 13.23 12.83
CA GLY A 170 -5.25 14.41 12.10
C GLY A 170 -6.36 15.30 11.58
N LEU A 171 -7.62 14.83 11.63
CA LEU A 171 -8.81 15.63 11.36
C LEU A 171 -9.60 15.95 12.63
N GLN A 172 -8.99 15.76 13.81
CA GLN A 172 -9.56 16.15 15.11
C GLN A 172 -11.02 15.70 15.26
N MET A 173 -11.29 14.40 15.14
CA MET A 173 -12.64 13.85 15.21
C MET A 173 -12.99 13.44 16.64
N ASP A 174 -14.11 13.92 17.20
CA ASP A 174 -14.59 13.46 18.51
C ASP A 174 -15.19 12.04 18.44
N LEU A 175 -15.45 11.43 19.60
CA LEU A 175 -16.03 10.09 19.69
C LEU A 175 -17.44 9.97 19.08
N SER A 176 -18.27 11.01 19.17
CA SER A 176 -19.62 11.00 18.61
C SER A 176 -19.57 11.00 17.07
N PHE A 177 -18.66 11.79 16.49
CA PHE A 177 -18.38 11.85 15.07
C PHE A 177 -17.86 10.49 14.56
N GLN A 178 -16.90 9.90 15.28
CA GLN A 178 -16.37 8.58 14.95
C GLN A 178 -17.44 7.49 15.03
N ARG A 179 -18.34 7.52 16.03
CA ARG A 179 -19.46 6.58 16.14
C ARG A 179 -20.46 6.74 15.00
N ALA A 180 -20.75 7.97 14.58
CA ALA A 180 -21.72 8.26 13.53
C ALA A 180 -21.22 7.86 12.14
N TYR A 181 -19.96 8.19 11.80
CA TYR A 181 -19.45 8.10 10.42
C TYR A 181 -18.36 7.04 10.21
N GLY A 182 -17.76 6.54 11.30
CA GLY A 182 -16.62 5.62 11.28
C GLY A 182 -16.78 4.40 12.18
N ARG A 183 -18.01 3.96 12.47
CA ARG A 183 -18.29 2.83 13.39
C ARG A 183 -17.50 1.55 13.06
N ASP A 184 -17.32 1.27 11.77
CA ASP A 184 -16.51 0.16 11.27
C ASP A 184 -15.04 0.27 11.67
N PHE A 185 -14.45 1.46 11.51
CA PHE A 185 -13.07 1.73 11.89
C PHE A 185 -12.89 1.82 13.40
N LEU A 186 -13.86 2.38 14.11
CA LEU A 186 -13.90 2.42 15.57
C LEU A 186 -13.85 1.02 16.17
N ARG A 187 -14.65 0.08 15.63
CA ARG A 187 -14.65 -1.32 16.05
C ARG A 187 -13.35 -2.05 15.71
N ARG A 188 -12.68 -1.67 14.62
CA ARG A 188 -11.48 -2.34 14.12
C ARG A 188 -10.18 -1.87 14.79
N TRP A 189 -10.05 -0.58 15.06
CA TRP A 189 -8.79 0.04 15.50
C TRP A 189 -8.91 0.87 16.79
N GLY A 190 -10.11 1.08 17.32
CA GLY A 190 -10.33 2.05 18.39
C GLY A 190 -10.44 3.46 17.82
N THR A 191 -9.92 4.47 18.52
CA THR A 191 -10.10 5.88 18.14
C THR A 191 -9.27 6.29 16.92
N ALA A 192 -9.62 7.43 16.30
CA ALA A 192 -9.07 7.88 15.02
C ALA A 192 -7.54 8.05 14.99
N ASP A 193 -6.89 8.31 16.12
CA ASP A 193 -5.42 8.33 16.29
C ASP A 193 -4.74 7.02 15.87
N ARG A 194 -5.50 5.92 15.84
CA ARG A 194 -5.01 4.57 15.49
C ARG A 194 -5.40 4.15 14.08
N TRP A 195 -6.14 4.99 13.37
CA TRP A 195 -6.60 4.69 12.02
C TRP A 195 -5.53 5.03 10.99
N PRO A 196 -5.44 4.29 9.87
CA PRO A 196 -4.68 4.76 8.72
C PRO A 196 -5.15 6.16 8.29
N PRO A 197 -4.27 7.07 7.84
CA PRO A 197 -4.67 8.41 7.38
C PRO A 197 -5.84 8.41 6.40
N ALA A 198 -5.79 7.51 5.40
CA ALA A 198 -6.88 7.36 4.43
C ALA A 198 -8.22 7.01 5.08
N ALA A 199 -8.24 6.25 6.18
CA ALA A 199 -9.47 5.90 6.89
C ALA A 199 -10.10 7.12 7.57
N GLN A 200 -9.28 8.02 8.12
CA GLN A 200 -9.77 9.29 8.66
C GLN A 200 -10.41 10.13 7.55
N VAL A 201 -9.77 10.25 6.40
CA VAL A 201 -10.32 10.98 5.24
C VAL A 201 -11.61 10.33 4.71
N VAL A 202 -11.67 9.00 4.65
CA VAL A 202 -12.91 8.27 4.28
C VAL A 202 -14.06 8.63 5.22
N VAL A 203 -13.81 8.71 6.54
CA VAL A 203 -14.84 9.05 7.53
C VAL A 203 -15.27 10.50 7.41
N ALA A 204 -14.34 11.43 7.18
CA ALA A 204 -14.65 12.83 6.90
C ALA A 204 -15.49 12.99 5.63
N ASP A 205 -15.14 12.28 4.55
CA ASP A 205 -15.91 12.26 3.31
C ASP A 205 -17.31 11.65 3.47
N ARG A 206 -17.47 10.63 4.33
CA ARG A 206 -18.79 10.10 4.70
C ARG A 206 -19.62 11.15 5.42
N ALA A 207 -19.04 11.88 6.38
CA ALA A 207 -19.74 12.94 7.11
C ALA A 207 -20.18 14.07 6.18
N TYR A 208 -19.30 14.48 5.26
CA TYR A 208 -19.63 15.47 4.22
C TYR A 208 -20.86 15.04 3.43
N ARG A 209 -20.85 13.80 2.89
CA ARG A 209 -21.96 13.25 2.10
C ARG A 209 -23.24 13.04 2.90
N ALA A 210 -23.14 12.88 4.22
CA ALA A 210 -24.27 12.79 5.13
C ALA A 210 -24.85 14.16 5.52
N GLY A 211 -24.43 15.24 4.87
CA GLY A 211 -25.02 16.58 5.03
C GLY A 211 -24.24 17.51 5.97
N ARG A 212 -23.14 17.06 6.59
CA ARG A 212 -22.32 17.96 7.44
C ARG A 212 -21.54 18.99 6.61
N GLY A 213 -21.28 18.72 5.33
CA GLY A 213 -20.36 19.53 4.54
C GLY A 213 -18.98 19.63 5.22
N PHE A 214 -18.36 20.82 5.17
CA PHE A 214 -17.10 21.12 5.87
C PHE A 214 -17.30 21.81 7.23
N THR A 215 -18.54 21.98 7.66
CA THR A 215 -18.89 22.67 8.93
C THR A 215 -18.28 22.09 10.21
N PRO A 216 -17.88 20.80 10.30
CA PRO A 216 -17.14 20.32 11.47
C PRO A 216 -15.77 20.99 11.66
N TRP A 217 -15.24 21.63 10.62
CA TRP A 217 -13.93 22.28 10.60
C TRP A 217 -14.07 23.75 10.19
N PRO A 218 -14.85 24.59 10.90
CA PRO A 218 -15.33 25.86 10.36
C PRO A 218 -14.21 26.88 10.09
N ASN A 219 -13.17 26.93 10.93
CA ASN A 219 -12.06 27.86 10.76
C ASN A 219 -11.10 27.39 9.67
N THR A 220 -10.70 26.12 9.71
CA THR A 220 -9.76 25.54 8.76
C THR A 220 -10.39 25.35 7.38
N ALA A 221 -11.68 25.06 7.29
CA ALA A 221 -12.41 25.02 6.02
C ALA A 221 -12.47 26.41 5.34
N ARG A 222 -12.66 27.50 6.09
CA ARG A 222 -12.55 28.87 5.55
C ARG A 222 -11.12 29.19 5.10
N ALA A 223 -10.13 28.82 5.89
CA ALA A 223 -8.72 28.98 5.50
C ALA A 223 -8.38 28.22 4.21
N CYS A 224 -9.08 27.11 3.95
CA CYS A 224 -8.97 26.32 2.74
C CYS A 224 -9.91 26.75 1.59
N GLY A 225 -10.72 27.81 1.76
CA GLY A 225 -11.66 28.28 0.74
C GLY A 225 -12.83 27.33 0.45
N LEU A 226 -13.26 26.55 1.45
CA LEU A 226 -14.27 25.50 1.33
C LEU A 226 -15.66 25.92 1.88
N LEU A 227 -15.72 27.03 2.60
CA LEU A 227 -16.92 27.62 3.22
C LEU A 227 -16.96 29.13 2.98
#